data_AF-A0A9E5I627-F1
#
_entry.id   AF-A0A9E5I627-F1
#
_cell.length_a   1.000
_cell.length_b   1.000
_cell.length_c   1.000
_cell.angle_alpha   90.00
_cell.angle_beta   90.00
_cell.angle_gamma   90.00
#
_symmetry.space_group_name_H-M   'P 1'
#
loop_
_entity.id
_entity.type
_entity.pdbx_description
1 polymer ?
#
loop_
_entity_poly.entity_id
_entity_poly.type
_entity_poly.pdbx_seq_one_letter_code
_entity_poly.pdbx_strand_id
1 'polypeptide(L)' 'HRHLLRLWIAPPSGRPLPDYFASRWGNVTPGDRGGIIVPGTKLSVELGT' A
#
# COMPACT_ATOMS: atom_id res chain seq x y z
N HIS A 1 -16.76 -6.25 21.49
CA HIS A 1 -15.60 -5.35 21.40
C HIS A 1 -15.30 -5.12 19.92
N ARG A 2 -15.14 -3.88 19.44
CA ARG A 2 -14.81 -3.60 18.02
C ARG A 2 -13.36 -3.15 17.92
N HIS A 3 -12.58 -3.84 17.12
CA HIS A 3 -11.19 -3.47 16.83
C HIS A 3 -11.11 -3.05 15.36
N LEU A 4 -10.54 -1.87 15.10
CA LEU A 4 -10.33 -1.34 13.76
C LEU A 4 -8.86 -1.53 13.37
N LEU A 5 -8.63 -2.22 12.26
CA LEU A 5 -7.33 -2.33 11.62
C LEU A 5 -7.30 -1.40 10.40
N ARG A 6 -6.30 -0.52 10.32
CA ARG A 6 -6.07 0.32 9.15
C ARG A 6 -4.88 -0.23 8.36
N LEU A 7 -5.15 -0.69 7.14
CA LEU A 7 -4.16 -1.29 6.25
C LEU A 7 -3.93 -0.42 5.02
N TRP A 8 -2.68 -0.41 4.54
CA TRP A 8 -2.31 0.13 3.24
C TRP A 8 -2.12 -1.04 2.26
N ILE A 9 -2.86 -1.07 1.14
CA ILE A 9 -2.78 -2.16 0.15
C ILE A 9 -2.64 -1.56 -1.25
N ALA A 10 -1.66 -2.07 -2.00
CA ALA A 10 -1.54 -1.85 -3.44
C ALA A 10 -1.56 -3.22 -4.14
N PRO A 11 -2.67 -3.63 -4.79
CA PRO A 11 -2.72 -4.92 -5.50
C PRO A 11 -1.98 -4.82 -6.85
N PRO A 12 -1.30 -5.90 -7.30
CA PRO A 12 -0.65 -5.95 -8.62
C PRO A 12 -1.61 -5.71 -9.79
N SER A 13 -2.85 -6.19 -9.66
CA SER A 13 -3.95 -5.98 -10.63
C SER A 13 -4.67 -4.64 -10.46
N GLY A 14 -4.08 -3.71 -9.70
CA GLY A 14 -4.67 -2.39 -9.44
C GLY A 14 -4.81 -1.55 -10.71
N ARG A 15 -5.83 -0.68 -10.73
CA ARG A 15 -6.02 0.30 -11.82
C ARG A 15 -4.78 1.20 -11.96
N PRO A 16 -4.27 1.43 -13.19
CA PRO A 16 -3.20 2.41 -13.41
C PRO A 16 -3.67 3.82 -13.05
N LEU A 17 -2.76 4.61 -12.48
CA LEU A 17 -3.05 6.00 -12.12
C LEU A 17 -2.28 6.95 -13.05
N PRO A 18 -2.85 8.14 -13.35
CA PRO A 18 -2.13 9.19 -14.05
C PRO A 18 -0.85 9.63 -13.31
N ASP A 19 0.17 10.02 -14.07
CA ASP A 19 1.51 10.38 -13.56
C ASP A 19 1.51 11.51 -12.52
N TYR A 20 0.54 12.44 -12.58
CA TYR A 20 0.47 13.55 -11.63
C TYR A 20 0.28 13.08 -10.17
N PHE A 21 -0.21 11.86 -9.96
CA PHE A 21 -0.34 11.26 -8.64
C PHE A 21 0.98 10.80 -8.03
N ALA A 22 2.06 10.68 -8.82
CA ALA A 22 3.37 10.24 -8.32
C ALA A 22 3.89 11.17 -7.21
N SER A 23 3.65 12.48 -7.32
CA SER A 23 4.04 13.46 -6.29
C SER A 23 3.42 13.19 -4.91
N ARG A 24 2.23 12.59 -4.87
CA ARG A 24 1.50 12.28 -3.64
C ARG A 24 1.85 10.90 -3.06
N TRP A 25 2.11 9.92 -3.93
CA TRP A 25 2.24 8.51 -3.53
C TRP A 25 3.62 7.90 -3.76
N GLY A 26 4.59 8.69 -4.19
CA GLY A 26 5.95 8.26 -4.56
C GLY A 26 6.01 7.71 -5.99
N ASN A 27 5.07 6.83 -6.36
CA ASN A 27 4.94 6.32 -7.72
C ASN A 27 3.46 5.98 -8.05
N VAL A 28 3.22 5.56 -9.29
CA VAL A 28 1.90 5.14 -9.79
C VAL A 28 1.85 3.66 -10.20
N THR A 29 2.90 2.91 -9.92
CA THR A 29 3.05 1.50 -10.30
C THR A 29 2.01 0.65 -9.58
N PRO A 30 1.12 -0.06 -10.31
CA PRO A 30 0.22 -1.03 -9.69
C PRO A 30 1.01 -2.04 -8.86
N GLY A 31 0.55 -2.37 -7.66
CA GLY A 31 1.26 -3.26 -6.75
C GLY A 31 2.29 -2.59 -5.84
N ASP A 32 2.75 -1.38 -6.18
CA ASP A 32 3.93 -0.79 -5.52
C ASP A 32 3.73 0.69 -5.17
N ARG A 33 2.51 1.10 -4.81
CA ARG A 33 2.21 2.51 -4.53
C ARG A 33 1.87 2.77 -3.07
N GLY A 34 2.46 3.84 -2.54
CA GLY A 34 2.25 4.34 -1.18
C GLY A 34 2.80 3.45 -0.08
N GLY A 35 2.40 3.71 1.17
CA GLY A 35 3.08 3.18 2.35
C GLY A 35 4.40 3.90 2.60
N ILE A 36 4.93 3.78 3.81
CA ILE A 36 6.25 4.31 4.17
C ILE A 36 7.13 3.09 4.47
N ILE A 37 8.07 2.78 3.59
CA ILE A 37 9.02 1.67 3.72
C ILE A 37 10.40 2.27 3.99
N VAL A 38 11.04 1.81 5.06
CA VAL A 38 12.41 2.20 5.43
C VAL A 38 13.29 0.94 5.53
N PRO A 39 14.63 1.07 5.53
CA PRO A 39 15.50 -0.08 5.75
C PRO A 39 15.12 -0.83 7.04
N GLY A 40 14.88 -2.13 6.94
CA GLY A 40 14.46 -2.98 8.06
C GLY A 40 12.94 -3.07 8.28
N THR A 41 12.10 -2.39 7.48
CA THR A 41 10.65 -2.58 7.52
C THR A 41 10.29 -4.04 7.26
N LYS A 42 9.59 -4.67 8.21
CA LYS A 42 8.96 -5.99 8.05
C LYS A 42 7.46 -5.80 7.91
N LEU A 43 6.93 -6.16 6.73
CA LEU A 43 5.49 -6.17 6.52
C LEU A 43 4.88 -7.33 7.30
N SER A 44 3.81 -7.06 8.02
CA SER A 44 3.03 -8.08 8.73
C SER A 44 1.56 -7.76 8.57
N VAL A 45 0.78 -8.76 8.17
CA VAL A 45 -0.67 -8.72 8.25
C VAL A 45 -1.18 -10.12 8.52
N GLU A 46 -1.86 -10.30 9.66
CA GLU A 46 -2.56 -11.52 10.01
C GLU A 46 -4.02 -11.33 9.59
N LEU A 47 -4.44 -12.02 8.54
CA LEU A 47 -5.86 -12.18 8.20
C LEU A 47 -6.17 -13.65 8.41
N GLY A 48 -6.78 -13.96 9.55
CA GLY A 48 -7.21 -15.32 9.88
C GLY A 48 -8.08 -15.93 8.79
N THR A 49 -7.98 -17.26 8.66
CA THR A 49 -8.52 -18.17 7.63
C THR A 49 -9.97 -17.93 7.22
#